data_AF-A0AAV1KAR4-F1
#
_entry.id   AF-A0AAV1KAR4-F1
#
_cell.length_a   1.000
_cell.length_b   1.000
_cell.length_c   1.000
_cell.angle_alpha   90.00
_cell.angle_beta   90.00
_cell.angle_gamma   90.00
#
_symmetry.space_group_name_H-M   'P 1'
#
loop_
_entity.id
_entity.type
_entity.pdbx_description
1 polymer ?
#
loop_
_entity_poly.entity_id
_entity_poly.type
_entity_poly.pdbx_seq_one_letter_code
_entity_poly.pdbx_strand_id
1 'polypeptide(L)'
;MGLKKKKNVIILTVCVVVSFILYQLYFFLTITSETVNGNRIIPVLDHQKIKNSIHLRSEDDRFINENGLIRGVHYLHMPFYRPNSNNEFECRTSKIRIPFERLNDDFCDCDDSTDEPSTSACPNGTFFCQYQHKKSVSFLTVPSSKVNDGICDCCDGSDEWLHEPNKKLVSQASLKNYRHYVLECPNICH
;
A
#
# COMPACT_ATOMS: atom_id res chain seq x y z
N MET A 1 -47.87 50.98 -2.56
CA MET A 1 -47.89 49.56 -2.11
C MET A 1 -46.52 48.86 -2.29
N GLY A 2 -45.39 49.50 -1.90
CA GLY A 2 -44.06 49.10 -2.42
C GLY A 2 -42.88 49.00 -1.44
N LEU A 3 -42.92 49.59 -0.24
CA LEU A 3 -41.79 49.52 0.71
C LEU A 3 -41.88 48.36 1.71
N LYS A 4 -43.08 48.07 2.23
CA LYS A 4 -43.31 47.00 3.21
C LYS A 4 -43.04 45.60 2.63
N LYS A 5 -43.46 45.38 1.37
CA LYS A 5 -43.15 44.15 0.62
C LYS A 5 -41.64 43.98 0.38
N LYS A 6 -40.92 45.04 0.02
CA LYS A 6 -39.46 45.00 -0.19
C LYS A 6 -38.70 44.70 1.12
N LYS A 7 -39.09 45.31 2.23
CA LYS A 7 -38.50 45.02 3.56
C LYS A 7 -38.75 43.56 3.97
N ASN A 8 -39.95 43.04 3.76
CA ASN A 8 -40.28 41.65 4.07
C ASN A 8 -39.50 40.65 3.20
N VAL A 9 -39.28 40.96 1.91
CA VAL A 9 -38.46 40.13 1.02
C VAL A 9 -37.00 40.13 1.48
N ILE A 10 -36.44 41.28 1.85
CA ILE A 10 -35.06 41.38 2.34
C ILE A 10 -34.89 40.55 3.63
N ILE A 11 -35.83 40.68 4.59
CA ILE A 11 -35.80 39.92 5.83
C ILE A 11 -35.88 38.41 5.54
N LEU A 12 -36.77 37.98 4.64
CA LEU A 12 -36.90 36.58 4.27
C LEU A 12 -35.60 36.04 3.63
N THR A 13 -34.97 36.82 2.74
CA THR A 13 -33.70 36.42 2.12
C THR A 13 -32.57 36.31 3.14
N VAL A 14 -32.48 37.22 4.10
CA VAL A 14 -31.47 37.16 5.17
C VAL A 14 -31.71 35.92 6.05
N CYS A 15 -32.96 35.61 6.41
CA CYS A 15 -33.28 34.41 7.18
C CYS A 15 -32.88 33.12 6.44
N VAL A 16 -33.14 33.03 5.13
CA VAL A 16 -32.74 31.85 4.34
C VAL A 16 -31.22 31.70 4.27
N VAL A 17 -30.49 32.80 4.08
CA VAL A 17 -29.02 32.80 4.04
C VAL A 17 -28.43 32.40 5.39
N VAL A 18 -28.96 32.94 6.51
CA VAL A 18 -28.51 32.58 7.86
C VAL A 18 -28.79 31.12 8.17
N SER A 19 -29.98 30.62 7.85
CA SER A 19 -30.32 29.20 8.02
C SER A 19 -29.42 28.28 7.19
N PHE A 20 -29.07 28.69 5.96
CA PHE A 20 -28.12 27.93 5.13
C PHE A 20 -26.72 27.91 5.76
N ILE A 21 -26.21 29.06 6.23
CA ILE A 21 -24.89 29.13 6.91
C ILE A 21 -24.87 28.27 8.18
N LEU A 22 -25.94 28.32 8.99
CA LEU A 22 -26.06 27.50 10.20
C LEU A 22 -26.12 26.00 9.86
N TYR A 23 -26.82 25.62 8.78
CA TYR A 23 -26.85 24.25 8.30
C TYR A 23 -25.46 23.78 7.83
N GLN A 24 -24.73 24.62 7.08
CA GLN A 24 -23.36 24.31 6.65
C GLN A 24 -22.41 24.15 7.85
N LEU A 25 -22.52 25.03 8.86
CA LEU A 25 -21.73 24.92 10.10
C LEU A 25 -22.09 23.66 10.90
N TYR A 26 -23.37 23.34 11.02
CA TYR A 26 -23.84 22.11 11.66
C TYR A 26 -23.29 20.87 10.95
N PHE A 27 -23.40 20.81 9.62
CA PHE A 27 -22.88 19.72 8.79
C PHE A 27 -21.36 19.55 8.94
N PHE A 28 -20.62 20.66 8.92
CA PHE A 28 -19.18 20.65 9.15
C PHE A 28 -18.83 20.12 10.55
N LEU A 29 -19.54 20.58 11.59
CA LEU A 29 -19.37 20.08 12.96
C LEU A 29 -19.72 18.60 13.08
N THR A 30 -20.77 18.13 12.39
CA THR A 30 -21.15 16.70 12.41
C THR A 30 -20.06 15.82 11.81
N ILE A 31 -19.47 16.23 10.67
CA ILE A 31 -18.33 15.51 10.06
C ILE A 31 -17.12 15.48 11.00
N THR A 32 -16.80 16.59 11.68
CA THR A 32 -15.67 16.61 12.61
C THR A 32 -15.90 15.78 13.87
N SER A 33 -17.16 15.60 14.28
CA SER A 33 -17.54 14.86 15.49
C SER A 33 -17.38 13.34 15.37
N GLU A 34 -17.34 12.77 14.16
CA GLU A 34 -17.15 11.31 13.95
C GLU A 34 -15.71 10.83 14.21
N THR A 35 -14.80 11.72 14.63
CA THR A 35 -13.40 11.37 14.93
C THR A 35 -13.17 10.64 16.27
N VAL A 36 -14.22 10.17 16.95
CA VAL A 36 -14.10 9.48 18.25
C VAL A 36 -13.97 7.95 18.13
N ASN A 37 -14.07 7.34 16.94
CA ASN A 37 -13.92 5.89 16.77
C ASN A 37 -12.78 5.50 15.81
N GLY A 38 -11.58 6.04 16.02
CA GLY A 38 -10.33 5.53 15.43
C GLY A 38 -10.16 5.70 13.90
N ASN A 39 -11.24 5.93 13.15
CA ASN A 39 -11.21 6.08 11.70
C ASN A 39 -11.11 7.57 11.35
N ARG A 40 -9.93 7.98 10.87
CA ARG A 40 -9.72 9.32 10.32
C ARG A 40 -10.24 9.39 8.89
N ILE A 41 -11.26 10.20 8.64
CA ILE A 41 -11.62 10.64 7.28
C ILE A 41 -10.59 11.68 6.86
N ILE A 42 -9.68 11.30 5.96
CA ILE A 42 -8.69 12.22 5.37
C ILE A 42 -9.38 12.92 4.19
N PRO A 43 -9.57 14.26 4.22
CA PRO A 43 -10.06 14.98 3.04
C PRO A 43 -9.07 14.74 1.90
N VAL A 44 -9.58 14.49 0.68
CA VAL A 44 -8.78 14.19 -0.53
C VAL A 44 -7.91 15.40 -0.88
N LEU A 45 -6.79 15.51 -0.18
CA LEU A 45 -5.76 16.51 -0.33
C LEU A 45 -4.54 15.74 -0.76
N ASP A 46 -4.31 15.76 -2.08
CA ASP A 46 -3.08 15.33 -2.72
C ASP A 46 -2.71 13.85 -2.51
N HIS A 47 -2.75 13.08 -3.60
CA HIS A 47 -2.37 11.66 -3.61
C HIS A 47 -0.96 11.41 -3.04
N GLN A 48 -0.07 12.41 -3.13
CA GLN A 48 1.28 12.35 -2.60
C GLN A 48 1.30 12.50 -1.07
N LYS A 49 0.45 13.38 -0.52
CA LYS A 49 0.27 13.54 0.93
C LYS A 49 -0.45 12.35 1.55
N ILE A 50 -1.40 11.74 0.83
CA ILE A 50 -2.06 10.48 1.19
C ILE A 50 -1.05 9.33 1.20
N LYS A 51 -0.26 9.15 0.13
CA LYS A 51 0.79 8.11 0.05
C LYS A 51 1.77 8.21 1.22
N ASN A 52 2.23 9.42 1.53
CA ASN A 52 3.10 9.63 2.68
C ASN A 52 2.37 9.31 3.99
N SER A 53 1.10 9.69 4.14
CA SER A 53 0.31 9.40 5.35
C SER A 53 -0.09 7.93 5.54
N ILE A 54 -0.22 7.15 4.46
CA ILE A 54 -0.49 5.70 4.50
C ILE A 54 0.78 4.97 4.91
N HIS A 55 1.94 5.29 4.34
CA HIS A 55 3.22 4.71 4.74
C HIS A 55 3.78 5.28 6.07
N LEU A 56 3.04 6.16 6.75
CA LEU A 56 3.45 6.82 7.99
C LEU A 56 2.93 6.13 9.26
N ARG A 57 2.31 4.93 9.20
CA ARG A 57 1.50 4.47 10.35
C ARG A 57 1.72 3.06 10.93
N SER A 58 2.47 2.15 10.34
CA SER A 58 2.95 0.97 11.08
C SER A 58 4.22 0.39 10.47
N GLU A 59 5.08 -0.25 11.28
CA GLU A 59 6.14 -1.12 10.75
C GLU A 59 5.55 -2.19 9.81
N ASP A 60 4.29 -2.57 10.02
CA ASP A 60 3.54 -3.54 9.20
C ASP A 60 3.28 -3.04 7.76
N ASP A 61 3.26 -1.72 7.52
CA ASP A 61 2.96 -1.15 6.20
C ASP A 61 4.15 -1.28 5.22
N ARG A 62 5.33 -1.68 5.72
CA ARG A 62 6.55 -1.84 4.89
C ARG A 62 6.39 -2.89 3.80
N PHE A 63 5.55 -3.90 4.06
CA PHE A 63 5.25 -5.01 3.14
C PHE A 63 4.21 -4.64 2.09
N ILE A 64 3.64 -3.43 2.13
CA ILE A 64 2.66 -2.93 1.17
C ILE A 64 3.38 -1.94 0.23
N ASN A 65 3.24 -2.15 -1.08
CA ASN A 65 3.78 -1.23 -2.09
C ASN A 65 2.89 0.01 -2.30
N GLU A 66 3.33 0.94 -3.14
CA GLU A 66 2.58 2.18 -3.40
C GLU A 66 1.19 1.99 -4.04
N ASN A 67 0.87 0.78 -4.52
CA ASN A 67 -0.42 0.44 -5.09
C ASN A 67 -1.37 -0.21 -4.07
N GLY A 68 -0.97 -0.30 -2.79
CA GLY A 68 -1.76 -0.97 -1.76
C GLY A 68 -1.74 -2.50 -1.89
N LEU A 69 -0.70 -3.05 -2.52
CA LEU A 69 -0.54 -4.48 -2.78
C LEU A 69 0.60 -5.04 -1.92
N ILE A 70 0.44 -6.27 -1.42
CA ILE A 70 1.50 -6.97 -0.68
C ILE A 70 2.67 -7.26 -1.62
N ARG A 71 3.88 -6.89 -1.21
CA ARG A 71 5.11 -7.10 -1.98
C ARG A 71 5.33 -8.60 -2.19
N GLY A 72 5.96 -8.95 -3.31
CA GLY A 72 6.26 -10.33 -3.63
C GLY A 72 5.03 -11.23 -3.91
N VAL A 73 3.81 -10.68 -3.95
CA VAL A 73 2.59 -11.44 -4.29
C VAL A 73 2.12 -11.09 -5.69
N HIS A 74 1.85 -12.12 -6.50
CA HIS A 74 1.21 -11.93 -7.80
C HIS A 74 -0.21 -11.36 -7.65
N TYR A 75 -0.62 -10.42 -8.52
CA TYR A 75 -1.92 -9.74 -8.40
C TYR A 75 -3.13 -10.70 -8.38
N LEU A 76 -3.07 -11.82 -9.10
CA LEU A 76 -4.13 -12.85 -9.09
C LEU A 76 -4.23 -13.60 -7.75
N HIS A 77 -3.17 -13.60 -6.94
CA HIS A 77 -3.11 -14.29 -5.67
C HIS A 77 -3.47 -13.40 -4.48
N MET A 78 -3.54 -12.07 -4.67
CA MET A 78 -3.89 -11.10 -3.63
C MET A 78 -5.12 -11.46 -2.77
N PRO A 79 -6.21 -12.03 -3.32
CA PRO A 79 -7.37 -12.39 -2.51
C PRO A 79 -7.07 -13.43 -1.42
N PHE A 80 -6.02 -14.25 -1.58
CA PHE A 80 -5.63 -15.29 -0.63
C PHE A 80 -4.77 -14.76 0.52
N TYR A 81 -4.20 -13.55 0.40
CA TYR A 81 -3.37 -12.93 1.43
C TYR A 81 -4.19 -11.98 2.31
N ARG A 82 -5.33 -12.47 2.77
CA ARG A 82 -6.23 -11.74 3.67
C ARG A 82 -6.53 -12.62 4.88
N PRO A 83 -6.64 -12.03 6.08
CA PRO A 83 -7.02 -12.79 7.26
C PRO A 83 -8.44 -13.33 7.10
N ASN A 84 -8.69 -14.50 7.68
CA ASN A 84 -10.03 -15.03 7.86
C ASN A 84 -10.79 -14.32 9.00
N SER A 85 -11.99 -14.79 9.34
CA SER A 85 -12.80 -14.23 10.43
C SER A 85 -12.16 -14.31 11.83
N ASN A 86 -11.15 -15.18 11.99
CA ASN A 86 -10.42 -15.40 13.24
C ASN A 86 -9.05 -14.69 13.26
N ASN A 87 -8.78 -13.83 12.27
CA ASN A 87 -7.46 -13.18 12.10
C ASN A 87 -6.31 -14.17 11.82
N GLU A 88 -6.59 -15.24 11.07
CA GLU A 88 -5.60 -16.23 10.66
C GLU A 88 -5.33 -16.15 9.15
N PHE A 89 -4.09 -16.41 8.75
CA PHE A 89 -3.69 -16.69 7.37
C PHE A 89 -3.75 -18.20 7.09
N GLU A 90 -4.23 -18.58 5.92
CA GLU A 90 -4.22 -19.98 5.46
C GLU A 90 -3.14 -20.16 4.38
N CYS A 91 -2.10 -20.94 4.69
CA CYS A 91 -1.06 -21.32 3.74
C CYS A 91 -1.72 -21.95 2.50
N ARG A 92 -1.30 -21.54 1.30
CA ARG A 92 -2.14 -21.81 0.11
C ARG A 92 -2.27 -23.29 -0.23
N THR A 93 -1.18 -24.04 -0.09
CA THR A 93 -1.03 -25.43 -0.51
C THR A 93 -1.13 -26.37 0.67
N SER A 94 -0.42 -26.09 1.76
CA SER A 94 -0.45 -26.95 2.96
C SER A 94 -1.76 -26.84 3.74
N LYS A 95 -2.52 -25.75 3.56
CA LYS A 95 -3.77 -25.46 4.28
C LYS A 95 -3.63 -25.30 5.78
N ILE A 96 -2.39 -25.19 6.27
CA ILE A 96 -2.09 -24.84 7.66
C ILE A 96 -2.59 -23.41 7.91
N ARG A 97 -3.14 -23.18 9.10
CA ARG A 97 -3.57 -21.87 9.55
C ARG A 97 -2.59 -21.34 10.58
N ILE A 98 -2.13 -20.12 10.39
CA ILE A 98 -1.24 -19.39 11.28
C ILE A 98 -1.87 -18.06 11.65
N PRO A 99 -1.53 -17.44 12.79
CA PRO A 99 -1.95 -16.07 13.07
C PRO A 99 -1.54 -15.15 11.92
N PHE A 100 -2.40 -14.22 11.50
CA PHE A 100 -2.11 -13.34 10.35
C PHE A 100 -0.87 -12.45 10.59
N GLU A 101 -0.54 -12.20 11.86
CA GLU A 101 0.67 -11.49 12.31
C GLU A 101 1.97 -12.19 11.90
N ARG A 102 1.92 -13.49 11.58
CA ARG A 102 3.08 -14.25 11.08
C ARG A 102 3.30 -14.13 9.56
N LEU A 103 2.50 -13.31 8.88
CA LEU A 103 2.70 -13.06 7.46
C LEU A 103 3.81 -12.03 7.28
N ASN A 104 4.91 -12.41 6.61
CA ASN A 104 6.12 -11.61 6.45
C ASN A 104 6.80 -11.24 7.78
N ASP A 105 6.84 -12.17 8.74
CA ASP A 105 7.45 -11.94 10.05
C ASP A 105 8.94 -12.33 10.12
N ASP A 106 9.55 -12.57 8.95
CA ASP A 106 10.91 -13.09 8.79
C ASP A 106 11.09 -14.51 9.37
N PHE A 107 10.00 -15.28 9.54
CA PHE A 107 10.01 -16.70 9.92
C PHE A 107 9.21 -17.56 8.93
N CYS A 108 9.69 -18.77 8.64
CA CYS A 108 9.02 -19.67 7.70
C CYS A 108 8.14 -20.68 8.44
N ASP A 109 6.86 -20.38 8.60
CA ASP A 109 5.82 -21.23 9.19
C ASP A 109 5.11 -22.14 8.17
N CYS A 110 4.94 -21.69 6.92
CA CYS A 110 4.28 -22.50 5.90
C CYS A 110 5.26 -23.43 5.17
N ASP A 111 4.92 -24.73 5.09
CA ASP A 111 5.68 -25.72 4.31
C ASP A 111 5.82 -25.35 2.82
N ASP A 112 4.88 -24.56 2.28
CA ASP A 112 4.87 -24.08 0.91
C ASP A 112 5.42 -22.66 0.73
N SER A 113 5.96 -22.07 1.79
CA SER A 113 6.62 -20.76 1.79
C SER A 113 5.71 -19.58 1.42
N THR A 114 4.38 -19.75 1.56
CA THR A 114 3.41 -18.73 1.15
C THR A 114 3.13 -17.65 2.20
N ASP A 115 3.63 -17.82 3.41
CA ASP A 115 3.61 -16.83 4.49
C ASP A 115 4.65 -15.71 4.33
N GLU A 116 5.76 -15.99 3.64
CA GLU A 116 6.89 -15.06 3.49
C GLU A 116 7.07 -14.56 2.05
N PRO A 117 6.04 -13.95 1.40
CA PRO A 117 6.20 -13.47 0.03
C PRO A 117 7.13 -12.25 -0.09
N SER A 118 7.28 -11.44 0.96
CA SER A 118 8.03 -10.18 0.95
C SER A 118 9.40 -10.28 1.60
N THR A 119 9.78 -11.43 2.17
CA THR A 119 11.03 -11.60 2.93
C THR A 119 11.89 -12.71 2.31
N SER A 120 13.07 -12.94 2.90
CA SER A 120 13.97 -14.03 2.52
C SER A 120 13.91 -15.25 3.44
N ALA A 121 12.96 -15.29 4.38
CA ALA A 121 12.94 -16.27 5.47
C ALA A 121 12.69 -17.72 5.02
N CYS A 122 11.90 -17.91 3.95
CA CYS A 122 11.63 -19.25 3.42
C CYS A 122 12.60 -19.64 2.30
N PRO A 123 13.39 -20.74 2.42
CA PRO A 123 14.40 -21.13 1.43
C PRO A 123 13.89 -21.45 0.03
N ASN A 124 12.66 -21.98 -0.07
CA ASN A 124 12.00 -22.29 -1.34
C ASN A 124 10.96 -21.23 -1.72
N GLY A 125 10.97 -20.08 -1.04
CA GLY A 125 10.08 -18.97 -1.30
C GLY A 125 10.33 -18.34 -2.66
N THR A 126 9.29 -17.71 -3.21
CA THR A 126 9.35 -17.01 -4.48
C THR A 126 8.80 -15.60 -4.30
N PHE A 127 9.60 -14.61 -4.70
CA PHE A 127 9.18 -13.22 -4.73
C PHE A 127 8.70 -12.87 -6.14
N PHE A 128 7.47 -12.38 -6.25
CA PHE A 128 6.95 -11.81 -7.49
C PHE A 128 7.34 -10.34 -7.60
N CYS A 129 8.12 -9.99 -8.63
CA CYS A 129 8.44 -8.60 -8.92
C CYS A 129 7.15 -7.80 -9.15
N GLN A 130 7.12 -6.51 -8.82
CA GLN A 130 5.91 -5.71 -8.90
C GLN A 130 5.44 -5.52 -10.36
N TYR A 131 6.37 -5.37 -11.29
CA TYR A 131 6.13 -5.28 -12.72
C TYR A 131 5.85 -6.67 -13.28
N GLN A 132 4.61 -6.85 -13.73
CA GLN A 132 4.14 -8.08 -14.37
C GLN A 132 3.64 -7.73 -15.78
N HIS A 133 4.23 -8.34 -16.80
CA HIS A 133 3.78 -8.13 -18.18
C HIS A 133 2.39 -8.73 -18.40
N LYS A 134 1.41 -7.90 -18.79
CA LYS A 134 0.05 -8.34 -19.11
C LYS A 134 -0.05 -9.39 -20.24
N LYS A 135 1.00 -9.56 -21.05
CA LYS A 135 1.06 -10.47 -22.22
C LYS A 135 2.10 -11.59 -22.09
N SER A 136 2.87 -11.65 -21.01
CA SER A 136 3.88 -12.70 -20.83
C SER A 136 3.22 -13.95 -20.24
N VAL A 137 3.59 -15.11 -20.76
CA VAL A 137 3.24 -16.43 -20.19
C VAL A 137 4.02 -16.71 -18.91
N SER A 138 5.15 -16.01 -18.70
CA SER A 138 6.00 -16.16 -17.52
C SER A 138 5.84 -14.96 -16.57
N PHE A 139 5.56 -15.26 -15.31
CA PHE A 139 5.68 -14.28 -14.22
C PHE A 139 7.15 -13.89 -14.06
N LEU A 140 7.41 -12.61 -13.82
CA LEU A 140 8.75 -12.18 -13.42
C LEU A 140 8.90 -12.43 -11.92
N THR A 141 9.78 -13.36 -11.58
CA THR A 141 9.98 -13.84 -10.21
C THR A 141 11.46 -14.01 -9.92
N VAL A 142 11.82 -13.88 -8.65
CA VAL A 142 13.15 -14.19 -8.11
C VAL A 142 13.01 -15.09 -6.89
N PRO A 143 14.04 -15.89 -6.53
CA PRO A 143 14.05 -16.60 -5.26
C PRO A 143 13.93 -15.63 -4.08
N SER A 144 13.23 -16.02 -3.01
CA SER A 144 13.13 -15.23 -1.77
C SER A 144 14.48 -14.79 -1.21
N SER A 145 15.54 -15.60 -1.40
CA SER A 145 16.90 -15.27 -0.99
C SER A 145 17.49 -14.02 -1.65
N LYS A 146 16.86 -13.51 -2.72
CA LYS A 146 17.27 -12.28 -3.42
C LYS A 146 16.55 -11.04 -2.90
N VAL A 147 15.57 -11.22 -2.01
CA VAL A 147 14.81 -10.10 -1.46
C VAL A 147 15.69 -9.36 -0.44
N ASN A 148 15.93 -8.08 -0.70
CA ASN A 148 16.78 -7.20 0.10
C ASN A 148 18.22 -7.69 0.30
N ASP A 149 18.75 -8.48 -0.64
CA ASP A 149 20.12 -9.00 -0.63
C ASP A 149 21.18 -7.94 -1.04
N GLY A 150 20.72 -6.77 -1.48
CA GLY A 150 21.55 -5.65 -1.93
C GLY A 150 21.86 -5.68 -3.42
N ILE A 151 21.23 -6.57 -4.20
CA ILE A 151 21.41 -6.72 -5.64
C ILE A 151 20.06 -6.52 -6.31
N CYS A 152 20.00 -5.65 -7.31
CA CYS A 152 18.78 -5.46 -8.09
C CYS A 152 18.63 -6.62 -9.08
N ASP A 153 17.82 -7.62 -8.75
CA ASP A 153 17.50 -8.75 -9.62
C ASP A 153 16.18 -8.55 -10.37
N CYS A 154 15.19 -7.87 -9.77
CA CYS A 154 14.01 -7.44 -10.53
C CYS A 154 14.33 -6.22 -11.42
N CYS A 155 13.80 -6.20 -12.65
CA CYS A 155 13.97 -5.07 -13.58
C CYS A 155 13.32 -3.76 -13.09
N ASP A 156 12.35 -3.87 -12.19
CA ASP A 156 11.66 -2.75 -11.57
C ASP A 156 12.25 -2.37 -10.20
N GLY A 157 13.25 -3.13 -9.71
CA GLY A 157 13.89 -2.95 -8.42
C GLY A 157 13.03 -3.30 -7.20
N SER A 158 11.90 -3.98 -7.40
CA SER A 158 10.91 -4.22 -6.33
C SER A 158 11.36 -5.22 -5.26
N ASP A 159 12.41 -6.00 -5.54
CA ASP A 159 13.07 -6.94 -4.63
C ASP A 159 13.92 -6.24 -3.55
N GLU A 160 14.41 -5.03 -3.82
CA GLU A 160 15.19 -4.20 -2.88
C GLU A 160 14.34 -3.07 -2.28
N TRP A 161 13.22 -3.44 -1.66
CA TRP A 161 12.24 -2.50 -1.14
C TRP A 161 12.61 -1.91 0.24
N LEU A 162 13.57 -2.50 0.95
CA LEU A 162 14.14 -1.91 2.16
C LEU A 162 15.11 -0.79 1.80
N HIS A 163 14.64 0.45 1.94
CA HIS A 163 15.47 1.63 1.76
C HIS A 163 16.35 1.86 2.99
N GLU A 164 17.63 1.53 2.86
CA GLU A 164 18.64 1.91 3.84
C GLU A 164 19.47 3.07 3.28
N PRO A 165 19.41 4.29 3.88
CA PRO A 165 19.99 5.51 3.30
C PRO A 165 21.52 5.49 3.11
N ASN A 166 22.21 4.46 3.61
CA ASN A 166 23.66 4.27 3.45
C ASN A 166 24.04 2.95 2.74
N LYS A 167 23.08 2.13 2.35
CA LYS A 167 23.34 0.85 1.67
C LYS A 167 23.49 1.12 0.18
N LYS A 168 24.65 0.77 -0.37
CA LYS A 168 24.87 0.78 -1.82
C LYS A 168 24.33 -0.51 -2.40
N LEU A 169 23.39 -0.40 -3.33
CA LEU A 169 22.82 -1.54 -4.04
C LEU A 169 23.66 -1.84 -5.29
N VAL A 170 23.60 -3.07 -5.77
CA VAL A 170 24.34 -3.51 -6.96
C VAL A 170 23.35 -3.70 -8.11
N SER A 171 23.40 -2.81 -9.11
CA SER A 171 22.59 -2.94 -10.31
C SER A 171 23.24 -3.86 -11.33
N GLN A 172 22.44 -4.79 -11.87
CA GLN A 172 22.75 -5.56 -13.07
C GLN A 172 22.13 -4.86 -14.28
N ALA A 173 22.85 -3.92 -14.91
CA ALA A 173 22.36 -3.32 -16.15
C ALA A 173 22.31 -4.39 -17.26
N SER A 174 21.10 -4.63 -17.80
CA SER A 174 20.80 -5.64 -18.85
C SER A 174 21.69 -5.58 -20.11
N LEU A 175 22.44 -4.49 -20.33
CA LEU A 175 23.16 -4.27 -21.59
C LEU A 175 24.68 -4.50 -21.56
N LYS A 176 25.35 -4.68 -20.41
CA LYS A 176 26.81 -4.91 -20.36
C LYS A 176 27.17 -5.66 -19.08
N ASN A 177 28.05 -6.66 -19.16
CA ASN A 177 28.52 -7.56 -18.08
C ASN A 177 29.26 -6.87 -16.90
N TYR A 178 28.93 -5.63 -16.54
CA TYR A 178 29.48 -4.94 -15.38
C TYR A 178 28.39 -4.74 -14.32
N ARG A 179 28.78 -4.98 -13.07
CA ARG A 179 28.01 -4.59 -11.89
C ARG A 179 28.47 -3.21 -11.46
N HIS A 180 27.52 -2.35 -11.10
CA HIS A 180 27.83 -1.03 -10.57
C HIS A 180 26.95 -0.71 -9.37
N TYR A 181 27.48 0.12 -8.48
CA TYR A 181 26.73 0.55 -7.31
C TYR A 181 25.72 1.63 -7.69
N VAL A 182 24.50 1.48 -7.18
CA VAL A 182 23.41 2.44 -7.31
C VAL A 182 22.86 2.78 -5.93
N LEU A 183 22.26 3.96 -5.80
CA LEU A 183 21.54 4.35 -4.58
C LEU A 183 20.17 3.69 -4.50
N GLU A 184 19.53 3.51 -5.64
CA GLU A 184 18.21 2.88 -5.78
C GLU A 184 18.22 1.99 -7.02
N CYS A 185 17.47 0.89 -6.96
CA CYS A 185 17.36 0.00 -8.10
C CYS A 185 16.66 0.68 -9.28
N PRO A 186 17.11 0.42 -10.52
CA PRO A 186 16.47 0.97 -11.70
C PRO A 186 15.05 0.40 -11.84
N ASN A 187 14.11 1.24 -12.27
CA ASN A 187 12.76 0.81 -12.62
C ASN A 187 12.57 0.82 -14.14
N ILE A 188 13.26 -0.09 -14.83
CA ILE A 188 13.30 -0.16 -16.29
C ILE A 188 13.14 -1.61 -16.72
N CYS A 189 11.91 -1.97 -17.12
CA CYS A 189 11.59 -3.25 -17.73
C CYS A 189 11.44 -3.06 -19.24
N HIS A 190 12.13 -3.89 -20.02
CA HIS A 190 12.18 -3.83 -21.50
C HIS A 190 11.20 -4.81 -22.15
#